data_AF-A0A358N242-F1
#
_entry.id   AF-A0A358N242-F1
#
_cell.length_a   1.000
_cell.length_b   1.000
_cell.length_c   1.000
_cell.angle_alpha   90.00
_cell.angle_beta   90.00
_cell.angle_gamma   90.00
#
_symmetry.space_group_name_H-M   'P 1'
#
loop_
_entity.id
_entity.type
_entity.pdbx_description
1 polymer ?
#
loop_
_entity_poly.entity_id
_entity_poly.type
_entity_poly.pdbx_seq_one_letter_code
_entity_poly.pdbx_strand_id
1 'polypeptide(L)'
;VLIIKTPHEVKELNAKRESGEIADPGLTVSVHRDSYEPYAFGHSRIGTYVSNPGPDSTNELGFLAVGTAISFFIFWPFAATGQPSNMVRLLSFKDTRTLRYSIVTVAIYYSIIYFSLIIIFCCARVLMPGMEIAPDQTMPAFAAHLTRDAGVPWLAGLLVAAPFAAVMSSVDSFLLVVSSAVVRDIYQQHVDRQAPEKMIKILSYSVTVIVGVLAVLCVLNPPQYLQDLIVFATGGLAACFLIPMLLSLYWPRMTANATIAAMLGGTGMHMGLTCWGYLANNEFRAYSFLGLNPFIWDLVGSLALALVVIALGPKPNRDLVIKFFHDTSASRN
;
A
#
# COMPACT_ATOMS: atom_id res chain seq x y z
N VAL A 1 12.31 -17.61 37.94
CA VAL A 1 11.15 -18.17 37.21
C VAL A 1 11.28 -17.71 35.77
N LEU A 2 11.69 -18.59 34.87
CA LEU A 2 11.86 -18.30 33.44
C LEU A 2 10.56 -18.72 32.77
N ILE A 3 9.76 -17.75 32.30
CA ILE A 3 8.47 -18.03 31.66
C ILE A 3 8.76 -18.26 30.17
N ILE A 4 8.86 -19.53 29.79
CA ILE A 4 9.07 -19.96 28.41
C ILE A 4 7.70 -19.98 27.72
N LYS A 5 7.52 -19.20 26.64
CA LYS A 5 6.20 -19.01 26.01
C LYS A 5 6.07 -19.69 24.66
N THR A 6 7.16 -20.10 24.01
CA THR A 6 7.08 -20.67 22.65
C THR A 6 7.79 -22.04 22.50
N PRO A 7 7.33 -22.92 21.57
CA PRO A 7 7.97 -24.21 21.29
C PRO A 7 9.42 -24.07 20.80
N HIS A 8 9.71 -22.97 20.13
CA HIS A 8 11.05 -22.64 19.66
C HIS A 8 12.01 -22.38 20.83
N GLU A 9 11.58 -21.60 21.83
CA GLU A 9 12.36 -21.35 23.05
C GLU A 9 12.66 -22.65 23.82
N VAL A 10 11.71 -23.60 23.88
CA VAL A 10 11.93 -24.91 24.51
C VAL A 10 12.99 -25.72 23.77
N LYS A 11 12.93 -25.76 22.43
CA LYS A 11 13.94 -26.45 21.60
C LYS A 11 15.31 -25.80 21.75
N GLU A 12 15.37 -24.47 21.74
CA GLU A 12 16.62 -23.73 21.89
C GLU A 12 17.23 -23.92 23.29
N LEU A 13 16.41 -23.96 24.35
CA LEU A 13 16.89 -24.21 25.71
C LEU A 13 17.43 -25.63 25.87
N ASN A 14 16.76 -26.62 25.28
CA ASN A 14 17.21 -28.00 25.30
C ASN A 14 18.50 -28.19 24.50
N ALA A 15 18.62 -27.54 23.34
CA ALA A 15 19.86 -27.55 22.55
C ALA A 15 21.04 -26.92 23.31
N LYS A 16 20.81 -25.82 24.05
CA LYS A 16 21.82 -25.17 24.91
C LYS A 16 22.19 -25.99 26.14
N ARG A 17 21.29 -26.86 26.61
CA ARG A 17 21.56 -27.86 27.65
C ARG A 17 22.41 -29.00 27.12
N GLU A 18 22.12 -29.50 25.92
CA GLU A 18 22.87 -30.58 25.28
C GLU A 18 24.28 -30.14 24.84
N SER A 19 24.47 -28.87 24.49
CA SER A 19 25.78 -28.29 24.17
C SER A 19 26.65 -27.97 25.39
N GLY A 20 26.11 -28.10 26.61
CA GLY A 20 26.83 -27.83 27.86
C GLY A 20 27.02 -26.35 28.19
N GLU A 21 26.39 -25.42 27.45
CA GLU A 21 26.46 -23.98 27.74
C GLU A 21 25.74 -23.59 29.04
N ILE A 22 24.81 -24.43 29.50
CA ILE A 22 24.08 -24.24 30.76
C ILE A 22 24.56 -25.30 31.77
N ALA A 23 25.43 -24.90 32.70
CA ALA A 23 25.82 -25.74 33.83
C ALA A 23 24.61 -25.95 34.76
N ASP A 24 24.26 -27.20 35.04
CA ASP A 24 23.05 -27.58 35.78
C ASP A 24 23.29 -27.44 37.31
N PRO A 25 22.79 -26.40 38.01
CA PRO A 25 23.02 -26.23 39.43
C PRO A 25 21.67 -26.41 40.13
N GLY A 26 21.21 -27.66 40.27
CA GLY A 26 20.11 -28.03 41.18
C GLY A 26 18.77 -27.29 41.00
N LEU A 27 18.56 -26.56 39.91
CA LEU A 27 17.29 -25.89 39.62
C LEU A 27 16.32 -26.94 39.09
N THR A 28 15.44 -27.42 39.96
CA THR A 28 14.30 -28.25 39.56
C THR A 28 13.39 -27.39 38.69
N VAL A 29 13.58 -27.43 37.37
CA VAL A 29 12.69 -26.76 36.41
C VAL A 29 11.38 -27.52 36.40
N SER A 30 10.44 -27.11 37.25
CA SER A 30 9.06 -27.56 37.16
C SER A 30 8.44 -26.94 35.92
N VAL A 31 8.39 -27.69 34.82
CA VAL A 31 7.61 -27.32 33.63
C VAL A 31 6.14 -27.36 34.02
N HIS A 32 5.60 -26.23 34.45
CA HIS A 32 4.15 -26.05 34.44
C HIS A 32 3.76 -25.97 32.97
N ARG A 33 3.30 -27.09 32.42
CA ARG A 33 2.37 -27.03 31.28
C ARG A 33 1.09 -26.42 31.84
N ASP A 34 1.05 -25.10 32.01
CA ASP A 34 -0.23 -24.41 31.83
C ASP A 34 -0.73 -24.90 30.49
N SER A 35 -1.91 -25.52 30.50
CA SER A 35 -2.53 -26.20 29.37
C SER A 35 -2.12 -25.51 28.08
N TYR A 36 -1.13 -26.09 27.39
CA TYR A 36 -0.69 -25.57 26.11
C TYR A 36 -1.84 -25.92 25.19
N GLU A 37 -2.75 -24.96 25.02
CA GLU A 37 -3.64 -24.99 23.89
C GLU A 37 -2.70 -24.96 22.68
N PRO A 38 -2.55 -26.07 21.93
CA PRO A 38 -1.75 -26.03 20.72
C PRO A 38 -2.27 -24.88 19.88
N TYR A 39 -1.37 -24.09 19.29
CA TYR A 39 -1.76 -23.06 18.34
C TYR A 39 -2.69 -23.71 17.31
N ALA A 40 -3.97 -23.41 17.44
CA ALA A 40 -5.02 -24.14 16.74
C ALA A 40 -5.15 -23.51 15.36
N PHE A 41 -4.56 -24.16 14.38
CA PHE A 41 -4.89 -23.88 12.99
C PHE A 41 -6.25 -24.50 12.69
N GLY A 42 -7.26 -23.68 12.40
CA GLY A 42 -8.57 -24.16 11.97
C GLY A 42 -9.72 -23.19 12.21
N HIS A 43 -10.66 -23.22 11.26
CA HIS A 43 -12.02 -22.64 11.16
C HIS A 43 -12.69 -22.03 12.39
N SER A 44 -12.48 -22.59 13.59
CA SER A 44 -13.48 -22.58 14.67
C SER A 44 -12.98 -22.02 16.00
N ARG A 45 -11.85 -21.29 16.02
CA ARG A 45 -11.38 -20.60 17.25
C ARG A 45 -11.33 -19.08 17.07
N ILE A 46 -11.86 -18.36 18.07
CA ILE A 46 -11.95 -16.90 18.14
C ILE A 46 -10.53 -16.34 18.38
N GLY A 47 -10.10 -15.40 17.54
CA GLY A 47 -8.88 -14.61 17.75
C GLY A 47 -7.70 -14.89 16.82
N THR A 48 -7.85 -15.72 15.78
CA THR A 48 -6.71 -16.11 14.92
C THR A 48 -6.47 -15.22 13.71
N TYR A 49 -7.35 -14.30 13.34
CA TYR A 49 -7.12 -13.42 12.18
C TYR A 49 -7.90 -12.11 12.27
N VAL A 50 -7.18 -11.00 12.11
CA VAL A 50 -7.73 -9.65 12.20
C VAL A 50 -7.56 -9.02 10.81
N SER A 51 -8.68 -8.79 10.13
CA SER A 51 -8.82 -8.05 8.87
C SER A 51 -8.42 -8.66 7.52
N ASN A 52 -9.17 -8.27 6.46
CA ASN A 52 -8.74 -8.37 5.06
C ASN A 52 -7.39 -7.66 4.97
N PRO A 53 -6.28 -8.35 4.64
CA PRO A 53 -6.18 -9.37 3.60
C PRO A 53 -5.63 -10.70 4.17
N GLY A 54 -6.43 -11.33 5.03
CA GLY A 54 -6.23 -12.66 5.59
C GLY A 54 -7.58 -13.18 6.10
N PRO A 55 -7.65 -14.40 6.68
CA PRO A 55 -8.91 -15.01 7.11
C PRO A 55 -9.74 -14.06 7.97
N ASP A 56 -11.06 -14.19 7.87
CA ASP A 56 -11.99 -13.38 8.62
C ASP A 56 -12.27 -14.06 9.97
N SER A 57 -12.16 -13.34 11.10
CA SER A 57 -12.68 -13.79 12.40
C SER A 57 -14.15 -14.26 12.32
N THR A 58 -14.83 -13.73 11.31
CA THR A 58 -16.14 -14.01 10.73
C THR A 58 -16.45 -15.39 10.20
N ASN A 59 -15.55 -15.80 9.32
CA ASN A 59 -15.86 -16.63 8.19
C ASN A 59 -14.93 -17.81 8.21
N GLU A 60 -15.52 -18.90 8.67
CA GLU A 60 -14.98 -20.23 8.76
C GLU A 60 -14.00 -20.50 7.59
N LEU A 61 -14.39 -20.36 6.31
CA LEU A 61 -13.62 -20.73 5.10
C LEU A 61 -12.17 -20.28 5.01
N GLY A 62 -11.72 -19.32 5.81
CA GLY A 62 -10.29 -18.99 5.93
C GLY A 62 -9.69 -18.40 4.65
N PHE A 63 -10.55 -18.08 3.68
CA PHE A 63 -10.19 -17.60 2.36
C PHE A 63 -10.87 -16.25 2.13
N LEU A 64 -10.18 -15.35 1.44
CA LEU A 64 -10.72 -14.04 1.07
C LEU A 64 -12.08 -14.23 0.40
N ALA A 65 -13.08 -13.44 0.80
CA ALA A 65 -14.33 -13.37 0.06
C ALA A 65 -14.01 -13.15 -1.41
N VAL A 66 -14.62 -13.92 -2.31
CA VAL A 66 -14.31 -13.86 -3.76
C VAL A 66 -14.42 -12.42 -4.28
N GLY A 67 -15.39 -11.65 -3.78
CA GLY A 67 -15.53 -10.23 -4.07
C GLY A 67 -14.32 -9.38 -3.64
N THR A 68 -13.74 -9.65 -2.47
CA THR A 68 -12.51 -8.99 -2.01
C THR A 68 -11.31 -9.37 -2.86
N ALA A 69 -11.15 -10.65 -3.22
CA ALA A 69 -10.06 -11.10 -4.09
C ALA A 69 -10.13 -10.45 -5.48
N ILE A 70 -11.31 -10.42 -6.10
CA ILE A 70 -11.55 -9.72 -7.37
C ILE A 70 -11.26 -8.22 -7.23
N SER A 71 -11.70 -7.62 -6.11
CA SER A 71 -11.46 -6.19 -5.87
C SER A 71 -9.97 -5.87 -5.73
N PHE A 72 -9.19 -6.69 -5.03
CA PHE A 72 -7.74 -6.50 -4.91
C PHE A 72 -7.00 -6.76 -6.23
N PHE A 73 -7.49 -7.69 -7.05
CA PHE A 73 -6.99 -7.88 -8.41
C PHE A 73 -7.20 -6.63 -9.29
N ILE A 74 -8.32 -5.91 -9.11
CA ILE A 74 -8.56 -4.62 -9.79
C ILE A 74 -7.75 -3.50 -9.12
N PHE A 75 -7.62 -3.51 -7.80
CA PHE A 75 -6.92 -2.49 -7.05
C PHE A 75 -5.46 -2.32 -7.51
N TRP A 76 -4.65 -3.38 -7.49
CA TRP A 76 -3.21 -3.23 -7.69
C TRP A 76 -2.80 -2.70 -9.08
N PRO A 77 -3.36 -3.19 -10.20
CA PRO A 77 -3.03 -2.68 -11.53
C PRO A 77 -3.51 -1.25 -11.76
N PHE A 78 -4.70 -0.88 -11.25
CA PHE A 78 -5.32 0.41 -11.55
C PHE A 78 -5.00 1.49 -10.52
N ALA A 79 -4.77 1.14 -9.26
CA ALA A 79 -4.43 2.12 -8.25
C ALA A 79 -3.03 2.71 -8.48
N ALA A 80 -2.09 1.92 -9.02
CA ALA A 80 -0.77 2.40 -9.40
C ALA A 80 -0.80 3.39 -10.59
N THR A 81 -1.71 3.19 -11.55
CA THR A 81 -1.84 4.07 -12.73
C THR A 81 -2.52 5.39 -12.40
N GLY A 82 -3.34 5.44 -11.35
CA GLY A 82 -3.95 6.66 -10.83
C GLY A 82 -2.97 7.60 -10.12
N GLN A 83 -1.72 7.19 -9.85
CA GLN A 83 -0.76 8.04 -9.15
C GLN A 83 -0.08 9.04 -10.10
N PRO A 84 -0.11 10.36 -9.82
CA PRO A 84 0.52 11.37 -10.68
C PRO A 84 2.02 11.15 -10.91
N SER A 85 2.74 10.68 -9.89
CA SER A 85 4.18 10.37 -9.97
C SER A 85 4.51 9.28 -11.01
N ASN A 86 3.65 8.27 -11.15
CA ASN A 86 3.81 7.22 -12.15
C ASN A 86 3.39 7.72 -13.54
N MET A 87 2.33 8.52 -13.62
CA MET A 87 1.88 9.10 -14.89
C MET A 87 2.94 9.98 -15.56
N VAL A 88 3.60 10.87 -14.81
CA VAL A 88 4.65 11.74 -15.37
C VAL A 88 5.81 10.92 -15.92
N ARG A 89 6.13 9.77 -15.30
CA ARG A 89 7.14 8.84 -15.81
C ARG A 89 6.70 8.18 -17.12
N LEU A 90 5.40 7.88 -17.29
CA LEU A 90 4.86 7.37 -18.56
C LEU A 90 4.96 8.40 -19.71
N LEU A 91 5.01 9.70 -19.41
CA LEU A 91 5.22 10.74 -20.42
C LEU A 91 6.68 10.86 -20.87
N SER A 92 7.62 10.23 -20.16
CA SER A 92 9.05 10.29 -20.46
C SER A 92 9.49 9.25 -21.50
N PHE A 93 8.58 8.41 -21.99
CA PHE A 93 8.89 7.45 -23.05
C PHE A 93 9.19 8.16 -24.37
N LYS A 94 10.30 7.78 -25.00
CA LYS A 94 10.75 8.36 -26.28
C LYS A 94 9.77 8.09 -27.42
N ASP A 95 9.18 6.90 -27.44
CA ASP A 95 8.33 6.44 -28.54
C ASP A 95 7.41 5.30 -28.11
N THR A 96 6.31 5.11 -28.85
CA THR A 96 5.30 4.09 -28.59
C THR A 96 5.84 2.66 -28.69
N ARG A 97 6.87 2.44 -29.51
CA ARG A 97 7.45 1.10 -29.68
C ARG A 97 8.26 0.70 -28.44
N THR A 98 9.06 1.63 -27.91
CA THR A 98 9.77 1.48 -26.63
C THR A 98 8.79 1.20 -25.50
N LEU A 99 7.67 1.94 -25.42
CA LEU A 99 6.62 1.67 -24.42
C LEU A 99 6.09 0.23 -24.49
N ARG A 100 5.77 -0.27 -25.69
CA ARG A 100 5.28 -1.65 -25.87
C ARG A 100 6.30 -2.70 -25.44
N TYR A 101 7.57 -2.52 -25.79
CA TYR A 101 8.62 -3.43 -25.33
C TYR A 101 8.81 -3.36 -23.82
N SER A 102 8.79 -2.17 -23.23
CA SER A 102 8.88 -1.99 -21.79
C SER A 102 7.75 -2.69 -21.04
N ILE A 103 6.51 -2.66 -21.54
CA ILE A 103 5.39 -3.40 -20.94
C ILE A 103 5.70 -4.91 -20.86
N VAL A 104 6.17 -5.51 -21.97
CA VAL A 104 6.48 -6.95 -22.00
C VAL A 104 7.68 -7.28 -21.10
N THR A 105 8.76 -6.51 -21.18
CA THR A 105 9.96 -6.73 -20.38
C THR A 105 9.67 -6.60 -18.88
N VAL A 106 8.92 -5.57 -18.48
CA VAL A 106 8.53 -5.36 -17.07
C VAL A 106 7.58 -6.46 -16.61
N ALA A 107 6.64 -6.91 -17.45
CA ALA A 107 5.75 -8.02 -17.10
C ALA A 107 6.52 -9.31 -16.80
N ILE A 108 7.51 -9.68 -17.63
CA ILE A 108 8.35 -10.86 -17.39
C ILE A 108 9.18 -10.68 -16.13
N TYR A 109 9.85 -9.53 -15.98
CA TYR A 109 10.68 -9.21 -14.83
C TYR A 109 9.91 -9.27 -13.50
N TYR A 110 8.73 -8.64 -13.45
CA TYR A 110 7.86 -8.70 -12.27
C TYR A 110 7.27 -10.08 -12.04
N SER A 111 6.92 -10.84 -13.09
CA SER A 111 6.43 -12.21 -12.92
C SER A 111 7.45 -13.10 -12.23
N ILE A 112 8.72 -13.02 -12.62
CA ILE A 112 9.80 -13.79 -11.99
C ILE A 112 9.94 -13.39 -10.52
N ILE A 113 9.97 -12.09 -10.22
CA ILE A 113 10.11 -11.59 -8.84
C ILE A 113 8.92 -12.00 -7.97
N TYR A 114 7.69 -11.71 -8.38
CA TYR A 114 6.51 -11.97 -7.56
C TYR A 114 6.25 -13.47 -7.39
N PHE A 115 6.48 -14.29 -8.41
CA PHE A 115 6.29 -15.74 -8.29
C PHE A 115 7.29 -16.34 -7.29
N SER A 116 8.56 -15.91 -7.34
CA SER A 116 9.56 -16.31 -6.35
C SER A 116 9.20 -15.84 -4.94
N LEU A 117 8.72 -14.59 -4.78
CA LEU A 117 8.32 -14.07 -3.46
C LEU A 117 7.14 -14.86 -2.88
N ILE A 118 6.13 -15.19 -3.69
CA ILE A 118 4.98 -16.00 -3.23
C ILE A 118 5.47 -17.35 -2.69
N ILE A 119 6.35 -18.04 -3.41
CA ILE A 119 6.89 -19.33 -2.96
C ILE A 119 7.67 -19.17 -1.65
N ILE A 120 8.56 -18.17 -1.57
CA ILE A 120 9.39 -17.89 -0.39
C ILE A 120 8.50 -17.67 0.85
N PHE A 121 7.47 -16.83 0.75
CA PHE A 121 6.61 -16.51 1.90
C PHE A 121 5.61 -17.63 2.23
N CYS A 122 5.19 -18.43 1.26
CA CYS A 122 4.46 -19.67 1.54
C CYS A 122 5.32 -20.66 2.33
N CYS A 123 6.61 -20.80 2.00
CA CYS A 123 7.54 -21.61 2.78
C CYS A 123 7.80 -21.01 4.17
N ALA A 124 7.95 -19.68 4.27
CA ALA A 124 8.13 -18.98 5.54
C ALA A 124 6.98 -19.26 6.52
N ARG A 125 5.74 -19.30 6.02
CA ARG A 125 4.56 -19.64 6.81
C ARG A 125 4.64 -21.03 7.45
N VAL A 126 5.16 -22.01 6.72
CA VAL A 126 5.30 -23.40 7.20
C VAL A 126 6.49 -23.54 8.16
N LEU A 127 7.59 -22.84 7.87
CA LEU A 127 8.84 -22.95 8.64
C LEU A 127 8.83 -22.11 9.92
N MET A 128 8.08 -21.00 9.96
CA MET A 128 7.98 -20.10 11.12
C MET A 128 6.51 -19.93 11.56
N PRO A 129 5.90 -20.96 12.18
CA PRO A 129 4.52 -20.88 12.66
C PRO A 129 4.39 -19.80 13.74
N GLY A 130 3.32 -19.01 13.68
CA GLY A 130 3.05 -17.90 14.60
C GLY A 130 3.44 -16.51 14.07
N MET A 131 4.25 -16.43 13.01
CA MET A 131 4.56 -15.15 12.34
C MET A 131 3.38 -14.54 11.57
N GLU A 132 2.27 -15.28 11.44
CA GLU A 132 1.02 -14.81 10.84
C GLU A 132 0.39 -13.63 11.59
N ILE A 133 0.72 -13.48 12.89
CA ILE A 133 0.25 -12.38 13.75
C ILE A 133 1.00 -11.09 13.44
N ALA A 134 2.25 -11.20 12.96
CA ALA A 134 3.12 -10.06 12.62
C ALA A 134 3.65 -10.23 11.20
N PRO A 135 2.78 -10.20 10.17
CA PRO A 135 3.16 -10.54 8.80
C PRO A 135 4.27 -9.63 8.26
N ASP A 136 4.25 -8.35 8.65
CA ASP A 136 5.23 -7.34 8.24
C ASP A 136 6.67 -7.64 8.73
N GLN A 137 6.81 -8.42 9.81
CA GLN A 137 8.10 -8.82 10.37
C GLN A 137 8.60 -10.16 9.79
N THR A 138 7.76 -10.86 9.01
CA THR A 138 8.09 -12.18 8.45
C THR A 138 9.31 -12.12 7.55
N MET A 139 9.45 -11.09 6.71
CA MET A 139 10.58 -10.99 5.78
C MET A 139 11.93 -10.88 6.51
N PRO A 140 12.15 -9.92 7.42
CA PRO A 140 13.42 -9.85 8.14
C PRO A 140 13.69 -11.08 9.02
N ALA A 141 12.66 -11.59 9.70
CA ALA A 141 12.78 -12.77 10.56
C ALA A 141 13.18 -14.01 9.74
N PHE A 142 12.56 -14.21 8.57
CA PHE A 142 12.83 -15.36 7.72
C PHE A 142 14.24 -15.29 7.12
N ALA A 143 14.67 -14.11 6.70
CA ALA A 143 16.03 -13.90 6.20
C ALA A 143 17.07 -14.23 7.29
N ALA A 144 16.85 -13.80 8.53
CA ALA A 144 17.72 -14.13 9.66
C ALA A 144 17.71 -15.63 10.00
N HIS A 145 16.54 -16.27 10.00
CA HIS A 145 16.38 -17.68 10.28
C HIS A 145 17.12 -18.56 9.25
N LEU A 146 16.85 -18.36 7.96
CA LEU A 146 17.47 -19.15 6.88
C LEU A 146 18.99 -19.00 6.83
N THR A 147 19.49 -17.78 6.99
CA THR A 147 20.93 -17.52 6.89
C THR A 147 21.71 -18.01 8.10
N ARG A 148 21.09 -18.01 9.30
CA ARG A 148 21.65 -18.65 10.49
C ARG A 148 21.75 -20.15 10.30
N ASP A 149 20.69 -20.80 9.81
CA ASP A 149 20.66 -22.24 9.58
C ASP A 149 21.63 -22.68 8.46
N ALA A 150 21.83 -21.83 7.46
CA ALA A 150 22.82 -22.03 6.40
C ALA A 150 24.28 -21.76 6.84
N GLY A 151 24.52 -21.32 8.08
CA GLY A 151 25.86 -21.02 8.60
C GLY A 151 26.47 -19.70 8.11
N VAL A 152 25.67 -18.81 7.53
CA VAL A 152 26.10 -17.52 6.95
C VAL A 152 25.31 -16.32 7.51
N PRO A 153 25.30 -16.09 8.83
CA PRO A 153 24.42 -15.09 9.46
C PRO A 153 24.65 -13.65 8.97
N TRP A 154 25.84 -13.31 8.48
CA TRP A 154 26.13 -11.99 7.90
C TRP A 154 25.29 -11.70 6.65
N LEU A 155 24.84 -12.74 5.94
CA LEU A 155 24.01 -12.61 4.75
C LEU A 155 22.61 -12.08 5.08
N ALA A 156 22.13 -12.26 6.32
CA ALA A 156 20.86 -11.69 6.79
C ALA A 156 20.85 -10.17 6.59
N GLY A 157 21.93 -9.50 7.00
CA GLY A 157 22.06 -8.05 6.89
C GLY A 157 22.04 -7.58 5.43
N LEU A 158 22.70 -8.31 4.53
CA LEU A 158 22.69 -7.99 3.10
C LEU A 158 21.30 -8.17 2.47
N LEU A 159 20.60 -9.26 2.80
CA LEU A 159 19.24 -9.53 2.31
C LEU A 159 18.24 -8.50 2.80
N VAL A 160 18.37 -8.07 4.06
CA VAL A 160 17.50 -7.07 4.68
C VAL A 160 17.86 -5.65 4.22
N ALA A 161 19.10 -5.38 3.85
CA ALA A 161 19.51 -4.06 3.32
C ALA A 161 18.82 -3.71 2.00
N ALA A 162 18.54 -4.69 1.13
CA ALA A 162 17.89 -4.45 -0.16
C ALA A 162 16.48 -3.82 -0.05
N PRO A 163 15.52 -4.37 0.74
CA PRO A 163 14.23 -3.72 0.94
C PRO A 163 14.34 -2.39 1.69
N PHE A 164 15.27 -2.22 2.63
CA PHE A 164 15.51 -0.92 3.26
C PHE A 164 15.95 0.14 2.23
N ALA A 165 16.87 -0.20 1.33
CA ALA A 165 17.29 0.69 0.26
C ALA A 165 16.12 1.04 -0.69
N ALA A 166 15.28 0.06 -1.03
CA ALA A 166 14.08 0.29 -1.84
C ALA A 166 13.08 1.24 -1.15
N VAL A 167 12.82 1.05 0.14
CA VAL A 167 11.95 1.94 0.93
C VAL A 167 12.54 3.35 1.00
N MET A 168 13.85 3.50 1.22
CA MET A 168 14.50 4.82 1.26
C MET A 168 14.34 5.59 -0.06
N SER A 169 14.45 4.91 -1.21
CA SER A 169 14.22 5.54 -2.52
C SER A 169 12.78 6.02 -2.73
N SER A 170 11.82 5.34 -2.11
CA SER A 170 10.40 5.69 -2.17
C SER A 170 10.07 6.83 -1.22
N VAL A 171 10.60 6.79 0.01
CA VAL A 171 10.43 7.87 1.00
C VAL A 171 11.00 9.18 0.47
N ASP A 172 12.19 9.17 -0.12
CA ASP A 172 12.78 10.37 -0.76
C ASP A 172 11.83 10.95 -1.82
N SER A 173 11.32 10.09 -2.72
CA SER A 173 10.39 10.51 -3.76
C SER A 173 9.10 11.14 -3.18
N PHE A 174 8.50 10.52 -2.16
CA PHE A 174 7.27 11.05 -1.55
C PHE A 174 7.51 12.35 -0.79
N LEU A 175 8.61 12.46 -0.04
CA LEU A 175 8.98 13.69 0.65
C LEU A 175 9.21 14.85 -0.34
N LEU A 176 9.86 14.56 -1.48
CA LEU A 176 10.06 15.54 -2.54
C LEU A 176 8.75 15.96 -3.21
N VAL A 177 7.83 15.03 -3.46
CA VAL A 177 6.50 15.37 -4.02
C VAL A 177 5.72 16.28 -3.07
N VAL A 178 5.65 15.93 -1.78
CA VAL A 178 4.93 16.76 -0.78
C VAL A 178 5.59 18.14 -0.65
N SER A 179 6.91 18.19 -0.57
CA SER A 179 7.66 19.45 -0.48
C SER A 179 7.45 20.33 -1.72
N SER A 180 7.49 19.75 -2.92
CA SER A 180 7.23 20.48 -4.16
C SER A 180 5.78 20.98 -4.23
N ALA A 181 4.80 20.18 -3.83
CA ALA A 181 3.40 20.60 -3.83
C ALA A 181 3.17 21.79 -2.90
N VAL A 182 3.72 21.76 -1.68
CA VAL A 182 3.57 22.87 -0.73
C VAL A 182 4.32 24.12 -1.19
N VAL A 183 5.55 23.99 -1.68
CA VAL A 183 6.39 25.15 -1.98
C VAL A 183 6.10 25.73 -3.37
N ARG A 184 5.95 24.90 -4.40
CA ARG A 184 5.72 25.39 -5.77
C ARG A 184 4.24 25.63 -6.04
N ASP A 185 3.37 24.68 -5.72
CA ASP A 185 1.96 24.76 -6.12
C ASP A 185 1.16 25.67 -5.17
N ILE A 186 1.49 25.70 -3.88
CA ILE A 186 0.82 26.59 -2.92
C ILE A 186 1.59 27.90 -2.77
N TYR A 187 2.81 27.86 -2.22
CA TYR A 187 3.52 29.09 -1.85
C TYR A 187 3.91 29.94 -3.07
N GLN A 188 4.60 29.38 -4.06
CA GLN A 188 5.05 30.18 -5.20
C GLN A 188 3.88 30.64 -6.08
N GLN A 189 2.87 29.80 -6.31
CA GLN A 189 1.77 30.16 -7.20
C GLN A 189 0.79 31.17 -6.59
N HIS A 190 0.55 31.11 -5.27
CA HIS A 190 -0.49 31.88 -4.58
C HIS A 190 0.02 32.95 -3.61
N VAL A 191 1.25 32.82 -3.06
CA VAL A 191 1.81 33.76 -2.08
C VAL A 191 2.82 34.69 -2.74
N ASP A 192 3.87 34.14 -3.34
CA ASP A 192 4.92 34.93 -3.99
C ASP A 192 5.45 34.25 -5.27
N ARG A 193 4.97 34.74 -6.42
CA ARG A 193 5.34 34.23 -7.74
C ARG A 193 6.79 34.52 -8.13
N GLN A 194 7.42 35.52 -7.52
CA GLN A 194 8.81 35.90 -7.81
C GLN A 194 9.75 35.59 -6.64
N ALA A 195 9.35 34.66 -5.76
CA ALA A 195 10.17 34.21 -4.66
C ALA A 195 11.58 33.81 -5.13
N PRO A 196 12.65 34.35 -4.53
CA PRO A 196 14.02 34.00 -4.92
C PRO A 196 14.30 32.51 -4.69
N GLU A 197 15.07 31.90 -5.59
CA GLU A 197 15.37 30.45 -5.58
C GLU A 197 15.98 29.98 -4.25
N LYS A 198 16.78 30.82 -3.61
CA LYS A 198 17.34 30.55 -2.27
C LYS A 198 16.25 30.37 -1.20
N MET A 199 15.19 31.18 -1.26
CA MET A 199 14.05 31.08 -0.33
C MET A 199 13.22 29.83 -0.62
N ILE A 200 12.96 29.54 -1.89
CA ILE A 200 12.30 28.30 -2.32
C ILE A 200 13.05 27.08 -1.80
N LYS A 201 14.38 27.05 -1.93
CA LYS A 201 15.22 25.95 -1.44
C LYS A 201 15.11 25.75 0.07
N ILE A 202 15.18 26.84 0.85
CA ILE A 202 15.07 26.79 2.32
C ILE A 202 13.68 26.31 2.74
N LEU A 203 12.62 26.82 2.09
CA LEU A 203 11.25 26.37 2.33
C LEU A 203 11.10 24.88 2.02
N SER A 204 11.62 24.41 0.88
CA SER A 204 11.54 23.01 0.50
C SER A 204 12.21 22.11 1.52
N TYR A 205 13.42 22.43 1.99
CA TYR A 205 14.06 21.65 3.05
C TYR A 205 13.29 21.69 4.36
N SER A 206 12.75 22.86 4.73
CA SER A 206 11.98 23.01 5.97
C SER A 206 10.72 22.15 5.95
N VAL A 207 9.96 22.17 4.84
CA VAL A 207 8.78 21.33 4.65
C VAL A 207 9.17 19.85 4.67
N THR A 208 10.25 19.45 3.98
CA THR A 208 10.74 18.07 3.99
C THR A 208 11.05 17.59 5.40
N VAL A 209 11.75 18.40 6.22
CA VAL A 209 12.07 18.06 7.61
C VAL A 209 10.80 17.95 8.45
N ILE A 210 9.87 18.90 8.34
CA ILE A 210 8.61 18.88 9.10
C ILE A 210 7.80 17.62 8.76
N VAL A 211 7.63 17.31 7.47
CA VAL A 211 6.88 16.11 7.03
C VAL A 211 7.59 14.83 7.49
N GLY A 212 8.92 14.79 7.43
CA GLY A 212 9.70 13.66 7.94
C GLY A 212 9.51 13.44 9.45
N VAL A 213 9.55 14.52 10.24
CA VAL A 213 9.30 14.45 11.69
C VAL A 213 7.87 13.98 11.99
N LEU A 214 6.87 14.51 11.27
CA LEU A 214 5.48 14.06 11.41
C LEU A 214 5.32 12.58 11.06
N ALA A 215 5.99 12.09 10.02
CA ALA A 215 5.96 10.67 9.65
C ALA A 215 6.56 9.79 10.76
N VAL A 216 7.67 10.21 11.38
CA VAL A 216 8.28 9.51 12.53
C VAL A 216 7.33 9.48 13.73
N LEU A 217 6.65 10.60 14.02
CA LEU A 217 5.68 10.67 15.11
C LEU A 217 4.48 9.73 14.86
N CYS A 218 3.99 9.63 13.62
CA CYS A 218 2.92 8.70 13.27
C CYS A 218 3.32 7.23 13.45
N VAL A 219 4.58 6.89 13.22
CA VAL A 219 5.10 5.51 13.41
C VAL A 219 5.14 5.08 14.87
N LEU A 220 5.06 6.00 15.84
CA LEU A 220 5.04 5.64 17.27
C LEU A 220 3.80 4.82 17.67
N ASN A 221 2.71 4.93 16.93
CA ASN A 221 1.50 4.12 17.11
C ASN A 221 1.07 3.55 15.74
N PRO A 222 1.78 2.54 15.22
CA PRO A 222 1.48 2.00 13.91
C PRO A 222 0.15 1.22 13.94
N PRO A 223 -0.61 1.19 12.84
CA PRO A 223 -1.74 0.29 12.71
C PRO A 223 -1.26 -1.17 12.71
N GLN A 224 -2.17 -2.09 13.04
CA GLN A 224 -1.83 -3.52 13.17
C GLN A 224 -1.32 -4.14 11.86
N TYR A 225 -1.85 -3.68 10.71
CA TYR A 225 -1.44 -4.15 9.39
C TYR A 225 -0.93 -2.98 8.54
N LEU A 226 0.35 -3.03 8.14
CA LEU A 226 0.93 -1.98 7.30
C LEU A 226 0.28 -1.92 5.91
N GLN A 227 -0.27 -3.04 5.45
CA GLN A 227 -0.99 -3.11 4.18
C GLN A 227 -2.22 -2.19 4.14
N ASP A 228 -2.90 -1.95 5.27
CA ASP A 228 -4.05 -1.04 5.31
C ASP A 228 -3.65 0.40 4.99
N LEU A 229 -2.48 0.84 5.48
CA LEU A 229 -1.92 2.15 5.11
C LEU A 229 -1.59 2.24 3.63
N ILE A 230 -1.03 1.16 3.06
CA ILE A 230 -0.68 1.12 1.64
C ILE A 230 -1.94 1.18 0.78
N VAL A 231 -2.97 0.42 1.14
CA VAL A 231 -4.26 0.40 0.45
C VAL A 231 -4.96 1.75 0.57
N PHE A 232 -4.94 2.37 1.75
CA PHE A 232 -5.46 3.71 1.97
C PHE A 232 -4.73 4.76 1.13
N ALA A 233 -3.41 4.86 1.24
CA ALA A 233 -2.65 5.90 0.54
C ALA A 233 -2.70 5.75 -0.99
N THR A 234 -2.52 4.52 -1.48
CA THR A 234 -2.54 4.22 -2.92
C THR A 234 -3.96 4.32 -3.48
N GLY A 235 -4.94 3.81 -2.74
CA GLY A 235 -6.36 3.88 -3.09
C GLY A 235 -6.87 5.31 -3.12
N GLY A 236 -6.52 6.14 -2.13
CA GLY A 236 -6.94 7.54 -2.06
C GLY A 236 -6.38 8.39 -3.20
N LEU A 237 -5.11 8.19 -3.56
CA LEU A 237 -4.53 8.86 -4.74
C LEU A 237 -5.24 8.43 -6.03
N ALA A 238 -5.46 7.14 -6.20
CA ALA A 238 -6.13 6.62 -7.39
C ALA A 238 -7.61 7.05 -7.46
N ALA A 239 -8.31 7.08 -6.33
CA ALA A 239 -9.67 7.60 -6.20
C ALA A 239 -9.77 9.04 -6.68
N CYS A 240 -8.78 9.87 -6.34
CA CYS A 240 -8.75 11.27 -6.73
C CYS A 240 -8.47 11.44 -8.23
N PHE A 241 -7.50 10.72 -8.80
CA PHE A 241 -6.96 11.06 -10.13
C PHE A 241 -7.34 10.09 -11.27
N LEU A 242 -7.62 8.82 -10.99
CA LEU A 242 -7.75 7.80 -12.04
C LEU A 242 -8.91 8.08 -13.01
N ILE A 243 -10.12 8.26 -12.50
CA ILE A 243 -11.31 8.52 -13.33
C ILE A 243 -11.25 9.88 -14.03
N PRO A 244 -10.94 11.02 -13.35
CA PRO A 244 -10.85 12.29 -14.05
C PRO A 244 -9.80 12.27 -15.16
N MET A 245 -8.69 11.56 -14.95
CA MET A 245 -7.66 11.36 -15.97
C MET A 245 -8.19 10.59 -17.19
N LEU A 246 -8.76 9.40 -16.97
CA LEU A 246 -9.32 8.59 -18.05
C LEU A 246 -10.40 9.33 -18.84
N LEU A 247 -11.32 10.00 -18.15
CA LEU A 247 -12.34 10.81 -18.80
C LEU A 247 -11.75 12.00 -19.57
N SER A 248 -10.70 12.64 -19.06
CA SER A 248 -10.04 13.76 -19.76
C SER A 248 -9.33 13.30 -21.04
N LEU A 249 -8.84 12.06 -21.09
CA LEU A 249 -8.16 11.47 -22.26
C LEU A 249 -9.12 10.95 -23.32
N TYR A 250 -10.24 10.35 -22.90
CA TYR A 250 -11.13 9.61 -23.81
C TYR A 250 -12.52 10.23 -24.01
N TRP A 251 -12.93 11.20 -23.17
CA TRP A 251 -14.27 11.76 -23.20
C TRP A 251 -14.27 13.24 -23.63
N PRO A 252 -14.72 13.57 -24.86
CA PRO A 252 -14.64 14.94 -25.39
C PRO A 252 -15.56 15.93 -24.66
N ARG A 253 -16.54 15.45 -23.88
CA ARG A 253 -17.43 16.29 -23.07
C ARG A 253 -16.86 16.67 -21.70
N MET A 254 -15.62 16.29 -21.38
CA MET A 254 -15.01 16.60 -20.10
C MET A 254 -14.75 18.11 -19.96
N THR A 255 -15.03 18.68 -18.79
CA THR A 255 -14.82 20.10 -18.46
C THR A 255 -14.03 20.23 -17.18
N ALA A 256 -13.39 21.38 -16.93
CA ALA A 256 -12.63 21.62 -15.70
C ALA A 256 -13.47 21.39 -14.43
N ASN A 257 -14.74 21.83 -14.45
CA ASN A 257 -15.66 21.63 -13.33
C ASN A 257 -16.00 20.14 -13.14
N ALA A 258 -16.19 19.38 -14.23
CA ALA A 258 -16.40 17.94 -14.15
C ALA A 258 -15.16 17.21 -13.64
N THR A 259 -13.95 17.66 -13.99
CA THR A 259 -12.68 17.12 -13.45
C THR A 259 -12.59 17.32 -11.95
N ILE A 260 -12.83 18.54 -11.47
CA ILE A 260 -12.81 18.84 -10.02
C ILE A 260 -13.89 18.03 -9.29
N ALA A 261 -15.10 17.95 -9.85
CA ALA A 261 -16.18 17.16 -9.25
C ALA A 261 -15.84 15.66 -9.18
N ALA A 262 -15.20 15.11 -10.21
CA ALA A 262 -14.72 13.73 -10.20
C ALA A 262 -13.65 13.50 -9.11
N MET A 263 -12.70 14.43 -8.97
CA MET A 263 -11.66 14.36 -7.93
C MET A 263 -12.26 14.39 -6.53
N LEU A 264 -13.21 15.30 -6.30
CA LEU A 264 -13.92 15.42 -5.02
C LEU A 264 -14.82 14.22 -4.75
N GLY A 265 -15.45 13.63 -5.76
CA GLY A 265 -16.31 12.45 -5.62
C GLY A 265 -15.54 11.21 -5.21
N GLY A 266 -14.40 10.96 -5.85
CA GLY A 266 -13.55 9.83 -5.48
C GLY A 266 -12.91 10.04 -4.11
N THR A 267 -12.32 11.21 -3.85
CA THR A 267 -11.70 11.51 -2.56
C THR A 267 -12.73 11.50 -1.43
N GLY A 268 -13.92 12.07 -1.66
CA GLY A 268 -15.00 12.11 -0.68
C GLY A 268 -15.54 10.72 -0.35
N MET A 269 -15.72 9.86 -1.35
CA MET A 269 -16.10 8.47 -1.12
C MET A 269 -15.02 7.72 -0.33
N HIS A 270 -13.75 7.86 -0.72
CA HIS A 270 -12.63 7.21 -0.06
C HIS A 270 -12.50 7.59 1.41
N MET A 271 -12.54 8.89 1.70
CA MET A 271 -12.50 9.41 3.06
C MET A 271 -13.75 9.01 3.84
N GLY A 272 -14.94 9.06 3.22
CA GLY A 272 -16.20 8.64 3.85
C GLY A 272 -16.19 7.17 4.28
N LEU A 273 -15.77 6.26 3.39
CA LEU A 273 -15.66 4.83 3.69
C LEU A 273 -14.57 4.52 4.71
N THR A 274 -13.47 5.28 4.70
CA THR A 274 -12.40 5.12 5.69
C THR A 274 -12.85 5.61 7.07
N CYS A 275 -13.46 6.80 7.16
CA CYS A 275 -13.99 7.33 8.41
C CYS A 275 -15.12 6.45 8.98
N TRP A 276 -16.02 5.96 8.12
CA TRP A 276 -17.07 5.03 8.54
C TRP A 276 -16.48 3.71 9.05
N GLY A 277 -15.47 3.17 8.36
CA GLY A 277 -14.77 1.96 8.79
C GLY A 277 -14.07 2.14 10.13
N TYR A 278 -13.42 3.29 10.35
CA TYR A 278 -12.80 3.64 11.63
C TYR A 278 -13.83 3.74 12.77
N LEU A 279 -14.97 4.40 12.53
CA LEU A 279 -16.04 4.54 13.53
C LEU A 279 -16.75 3.21 13.84
N ALA A 280 -16.94 2.36 12.82
CA ALA A 280 -17.65 1.09 12.97
C ALA A 280 -16.79 0.00 13.62
N ASN A 281 -15.49 -0.04 13.29
CA ASN A 281 -14.60 -1.14 13.70
C ASN A 281 -13.57 -0.74 14.76
N ASN A 282 -13.45 0.56 15.13
CA ASN A 282 -12.40 1.10 16.00
C ASN A 282 -10.96 0.79 15.53
N GLU A 283 -10.78 0.42 14.27
CA GLU A 283 -9.51 0.08 13.65
C GLU A 283 -9.30 0.92 12.38
N PHE A 284 -8.04 1.19 12.01
CA PHE A 284 -7.70 1.91 10.79
C PHE A 284 -7.93 1.02 9.56
N ARG A 285 -9.20 0.76 9.25
CA ARG A 285 -9.61 -0.08 8.13
C ARG A 285 -10.86 0.48 7.49
N ALA A 286 -10.81 0.65 6.19
CA ALA A 286 -11.93 1.18 5.44
C ALA A 286 -13.09 0.17 5.35
N TYR A 287 -14.31 0.71 5.37
CA TYR A 287 -15.51 -0.11 5.38
C TYR A 287 -15.70 -0.83 4.05
N SER A 288 -15.76 -2.17 4.10
CA SER A 288 -15.96 -3.01 2.91
C SER A 288 -17.45 -3.11 2.56
N PHE A 289 -18.00 -2.07 1.93
CA PHE A 289 -19.40 -2.07 1.50
C PHE A 289 -19.65 -3.19 0.48
N LEU A 290 -20.66 -4.04 0.75
CA LEU A 290 -21.01 -5.23 -0.05
C LEU A 290 -19.86 -6.26 -0.21
N GLY A 291 -18.89 -6.29 0.71
CA GLY A 291 -17.75 -7.23 0.64
C GLY A 291 -16.74 -6.91 -0.48
N LEU A 292 -16.86 -5.72 -1.09
CA LEU A 292 -15.92 -5.20 -2.08
C LEU A 292 -14.90 -4.28 -1.40
N ASN A 293 -13.72 -4.17 -2.01
CA ASN A 293 -12.74 -3.20 -1.55
C ASN A 293 -13.29 -1.76 -1.77
N PRO A 294 -13.10 -0.83 -0.82
CA PRO A 294 -13.49 0.58 -0.94
C PRO A 294 -13.12 1.21 -2.28
N PHE A 295 -11.97 0.83 -2.84
CA PHE A 295 -11.49 1.34 -4.12
C PHE A 295 -12.52 1.28 -5.26
N ILE A 296 -13.32 0.21 -5.35
CA ILE A 296 -14.34 0.11 -6.39
C ILE A 296 -15.39 1.22 -6.23
N TRP A 297 -15.82 1.45 -4.99
CA TRP A 297 -16.79 2.50 -4.67
C TRP A 297 -16.21 3.89 -4.89
N ASP A 298 -14.92 4.07 -4.64
CA ASP A 298 -14.22 5.31 -4.91
C ASP A 298 -14.27 5.67 -6.41
N LEU A 299 -14.03 4.70 -7.28
CA LEU A 299 -14.14 4.87 -8.73
C LEU A 299 -15.58 5.19 -9.16
N VAL A 300 -16.56 4.50 -8.56
CA VAL A 300 -17.98 4.75 -8.82
C VAL A 300 -18.38 6.16 -8.37
N GLY A 301 -17.94 6.59 -7.19
CA GLY A 301 -18.22 7.93 -6.66
C GLY A 301 -17.60 9.03 -7.51
N SER A 302 -16.36 8.83 -7.96
CA SER A 302 -15.68 9.74 -8.89
C SER A 302 -16.42 9.83 -10.24
N LEU A 303 -16.77 8.69 -10.83
CA LEU A 303 -17.49 8.64 -12.11
C LEU A 303 -18.89 9.25 -12.01
N ALA A 304 -19.63 8.96 -10.93
CA ALA A 304 -20.98 9.46 -10.72
C ALA A 304 -20.99 11.00 -10.65
N LEU A 305 -20.11 11.61 -9.85
CA LEU A 305 -20.03 13.08 -9.79
C LEU A 305 -19.56 13.69 -11.11
N ALA A 306 -18.63 13.03 -11.81
CA ALA A 306 -18.22 13.48 -13.14
C ALA A 306 -19.42 13.53 -14.11
N LEU A 307 -20.20 12.46 -14.17
CA LEU A 307 -21.36 12.35 -15.05
C LEU A 307 -22.47 13.33 -14.69
N VAL A 308 -22.75 13.53 -13.40
CA VAL A 308 -23.73 14.52 -12.93
C VAL A 308 -23.33 15.92 -13.38
N VAL A 309 -22.06 16.30 -13.23
CA VAL A 309 -21.60 17.63 -13.64
C VAL A 309 -21.50 17.76 -15.16
N ILE A 310 -21.19 16.70 -15.90
CA ILE A 310 -21.24 16.72 -17.38
C ILE A 310 -22.68 16.87 -17.89
N ALA A 311 -23.65 16.25 -17.21
CA ALA A 311 -25.06 16.31 -17.57
C ALA A 311 -25.69 17.68 -17.27
N LEU A 312 -25.36 18.27 -16.12
CA LEU A 312 -25.90 19.55 -15.66
C LEU A 312 -25.09 20.76 -16.15
N GLY A 313 -23.82 20.54 -16.50
CA GLY A 313 -22.86 21.58 -16.82
C GLY A 313 -22.93 22.09 -18.27
N PRO A 314 -22.30 23.25 -18.52
CA PRO A 314 -22.18 23.79 -19.87
C PRO A 314 -21.35 22.87 -20.76
N LYS A 315 -21.60 22.95 -22.07
CA LYS A 315 -20.79 22.22 -23.07
C LYS A 315 -19.33 22.69 -23.02
N PRO A 316 -18.36 21.79 -23.26
CA PRO A 316 -16.95 22.16 -23.28
C PRO A 316 -16.65 23.18 -24.38
N ASN A 317 -15.56 23.92 -24.19
CA ASN A 317 -15.06 24.82 -25.23
C ASN A 317 -14.70 24.02 -26.48
N ARG A 318 -15.34 24.36 -27.61
CA ARG A 318 -15.18 23.67 -28.90
C ARG A 318 -13.74 23.68 -29.39
N ASP A 319 -13.01 24.78 -29.19
CA ASP A 319 -11.63 24.90 -29.68
C ASP A 319 -10.69 23.91 -29.00
N LEU A 320 -10.90 23.65 -27.71
CA LEU A 320 -10.14 22.65 -26.96
C LEU A 320 -10.48 21.24 -27.42
N VAL A 321 -11.76 20.95 -27.66
CA VAL A 321 -12.19 19.62 -28.13
C VAL A 321 -11.60 19.32 -29.50
N ILE A 322 -11.66 20.27 -30.44
CA ILE A 322 -11.08 20.10 -31.78
C ILE A 322 -9.55 19.91 -31.68
N LYS A 323 -8.88 20.71 -30.85
CA LYS A 323 -7.42 20.64 -30.68
C LYS A 323 -6.94 19.27 -30.16
N PHE A 324 -7.65 18.68 -29.19
CA PHE A 324 -7.19 17.45 -28.53
C PHE A 324 -7.82 16.18 -29.11
N PHE A 325 -9.08 16.22 -29.52
CA PHE A 325 -9.81 15.04 -30.02
C PHE A 325 -9.90 14.96 -31.54
N HIS A 326 -9.34 15.92 -32.28
CA HIS A 326 -9.39 15.95 -33.74
C HIS A 326 -10.81 15.71 -34.29
N ASP A 327 -11.81 16.33 -33.65
CA ASP A 327 -13.21 16.13 -34.03
C ASP A 327 -13.50 16.78 -35.38
N THR A 328 -13.46 15.97 -36.44
CA THR A 328 -13.79 16.36 -37.81
C THR A 328 -15.30 16.45 -38.06
N SER A 329 -16.15 16.02 -37.11
CA SER A 329 -17.61 16.11 -37.27
C SER A 329 -18.15 17.54 -37.17
N ALA A 330 -17.35 18.49 -36.67
CA ALA A 330 -17.69 19.90 -36.57
C ALA A 330 -17.37 20.74 -37.82
N SER A 331 -16.75 20.17 -38.87
CA SER A 331 -16.57 20.88 -40.16
C SER A 331 -17.81 20.79 -41.07
N ARG A 332 -18.89 20.16 -40.59
CA ARG A 332 -20.19 20.09 -41.26
C ARG A 332 -21.23 20.79 -40.38
N ASN A 333 -21.22 22.11 -40.41
CA ASN A 333 -22.39 23.00 -40.30
C ASN A 333 -21.94 24.43 -40.56
#